data_AF-A0A6C1N598-F1
#
_entry.id   AF-A0A6C1N598-F1
#
_cell.length_a   1.000
_cell.length_b   1.000
_cell.length_c   1.000
_cell.angle_alpha   90.00
_cell.angle_beta   90.00
_cell.angle_gamma   90.00
#
_symmetry.space_group_name_H-M   'P 1'
#
loop_
_entity.id
_entity.type
_entity.pdbx_description
1 polymer ?
#
loop_
_entity_poly.entity_id
_entity_poly.type
_entity_poly.pdbx_seq_one_letter_code
_entity_poly.pdbx_strand_id
1 'polypeptide(L)'
;MKLFRNLAVTLIAMTMSLSVMAQEMGGMGAPGGEQPDQVDQLAQMVDLTDEQQAEIRALLEEMEGDIESKQAEIQELQQKLEGHIRSDFSESDIRSDSKRLGELTGEMTAMTVLLQAKVENIFTEEQREMLEEQMQQQQQQMQQMQQMQQQGGGM
;
A
#
# COMPACT_ATOMS: atom_id res chain seq x y z
N MET A 1 31.75 3.95 -5.48
CA MET A 1 31.09 2.84 -4.77
C MET A 1 29.66 2.77 -5.28
N LYS A 2 29.24 1.63 -5.82
CA LYS A 2 27.98 1.45 -6.57
C LYS A 2 26.98 0.60 -5.76
N LEU A 3 26.35 1.18 -4.73
CA LEU A 3 25.45 0.43 -3.84
C LEU A 3 24.17 1.16 -3.38
N PHE A 4 23.74 2.24 -4.03
CA PHE A 4 22.54 3.00 -3.60
C PHE A 4 21.30 2.82 -4.50
N ARG A 5 21.29 1.86 -5.42
CA ARG A 5 20.25 1.74 -6.47
C ARG A 5 18.95 1.03 -6.05
N ASN A 6 18.58 1.01 -4.76
CA ASN A 6 17.44 0.20 -4.27
C ASN A 6 16.57 0.92 -3.20
N LEU A 7 16.43 2.25 -3.23
CA LEU A 7 15.66 2.97 -2.20
C LEU A 7 14.46 3.78 -2.69
N ALA A 8 14.09 3.64 -3.96
CA ALA A 8 12.87 4.24 -4.48
C ALA A 8 11.70 3.24 -4.39
N VAL A 9 10.55 3.76 -3.97
CA VAL A 9 9.22 3.14 -4.05
C VAL A 9 8.87 2.11 -2.96
N THR A 10 8.73 2.64 -1.75
CA THR A 10 7.83 2.06 -0.73
C THR A 10 6.62 2.98 -0.52
N LEU A 11 5.96 3.41 -1.60
CA LEU A 11 4.85 4.39 -1.49
C LEU A 11 3.44 3.78 -1.57
N ILE A 12 3.29 2.48 -1.82
CA ILE A 12 1.94 1.87 -1.94
C ILE A 12 1.64 0.84 -0.82
N ALA A 13 2.59 0.53 0.06
CA ALA A 13 2.40 -0.52 1.07
C ALA A 13 1.90 -0.03 2.45
N MET A 14 1.71 1.27 2.70
CA MET A 14 1.38 1.79 4.05
C MET A 14 -0.07 2.20 4.30
N THR A 15 -1.02 1.95 3.39
CA THR A 15 -2.44 2.27 3.63
C THR A 15 -3.35 1.06 3.80
N MET A 16 -2.95 -0.13 3.33
CA MET A 16 -3.80 -1.33 3.38
C MET A 16 -3.92 -1.97 4.78
N SER A 17 -3.22 -1.46 5.79
CA SER A 17 -3.27 -2.00 7.18
C SER A 17 -4.03 -1.13 8.17
N LEU A 18 -4.68 -0.03 7.74
CA LEU A 18 -5.39 0.90 8.63
C LEU A 18 -6.92 0.90 8.48
N SER A 19 -7.50 0.13 7.55
CA SER A 19 -8.95 0.11 7.34
C SER A 19 -9.77 -0.43 8.53
N VAL A 20 -9.13 -1.08 9.51
CA VAL A 20 -9.85 -1.58 10.71
C VAL A 20 -10.05 -0.49 11.78
N MET A 21 -9.31 0.63 11.75
CA MET A 21 -9.52 1.74 12.70
C MET A 21 -10.27 2.95 12.10
N ALA A 22 -10.65 2.89 10.81
CA ALA A 22 -11.46 3.93 10.19
C ALA A 22 -12.97 3.75 10.44
N GLN A 23 -13.44 2.53 10.75
CA GLN A 23 -14.86 2.28 11.00
C GLN A 23 -15.34 2.66 12.42
N GLU A 24 -14.45 2.69 13.43
CA GLU A 24 -14.83 3.11 14.80
C GLU A 24 -14.67 4.62 15.06
N MET A 25 -14.00 5.36 14.17
CA MET A 25 -13.97 6.83 14.15
C MET A 25 -14.84 7.40 13.02
N GLY A 26 -15.90 6.69 12.63
CA GLY A 26 -16.96 7.19 11.77
C GLY A 26 -17.77 8.30 12.46
N GLY A 27 -17.41 9.57 12.24
CA GLY A 27 -18.13 10.68 12.84
C GLY A 27 -18.01 12.05 12.18
N MET A 28 -17.11 12.26 11.21
CA MET A 28 -17.06 13.49 10.41
C MET A 28 -16.66 13.17 8.96
N GLY A 29 -17.40 12.27 8.32
CA GLY A 29 -17.54 12.27 6.88
C GLY A 29 -18.43 13.45 6.51
N ALA A 30 -17.85 14.57 6.08
CA ALA A 30 -18.61 15.60 5.38
C ALA A 30 -19.19 14.97 4.10
N PRO A 31 -20.50 15.09 3.82
CA PRO A 31 -21.06 14.60 2.59
C PRO A 31 -20.52 15.47 1.44
N GLY A 32 -19.63 14.91 0.61
CA GLY A 32 -19.17 15.54 -0.64
C GLY A 32 -17.74 16.09 -0.67
N GLY A 33 -16.86 15.71 0.25
CA GLY A 33 -15.42 15.97 0.09
C GLY A 33 -14.75 14.81 -0.63
N GLU A 34 -14.45 14.95 -1.92
CA GLU A 34 -13.56 14.02 -2.63
C GLU A 34 -12.23 13.96 -1.87
N GLN A 35 -11.87 12.78 -1.36
CA GLN A 35 -10.51 12.56 -0.85
C GLN A 35 -9.56 12.90 -1.99
N PRO A 36 -8.52 13.74 -1.78
CA PRO A 36 -7.65 14.17 -2.86
C PRO A 36 -7.03 12.94 -3.52
N ASP A 37 -7.25 12.79 -4.83
CA ASP A 37 -6.76 11.66 -5.62
C ASP A 37 -5.24 11.51 -5.39
N GLN A 38 -4.82 10.29 -5.02
CA GLN A 38 -3.43 9.97 -4.75
C GLN A 38 -2.56 10.22 -5.99
N VAL A 39 -3.12 10.04 -7.19
CA VAL A 39 -2.45 10.32 -8.45
C VAL A 39 -2.29 11.82 -8.67
N ASP A 40 -3.27 12.65 -8.28
CA ASP A 40 -3.17 14.12 -8.39
C ASP A 40 -2.11 14.68 -7.43
N GLN A 41 -1.97 14.09 -6.24
CA GLN A 41 -0.90 14.47 -5.30
C GLN A 41 0.47 14.13 -5.88
N LEU A 42 0.61 12.93 -6.44
CA LEU A 42 1.83 12.51 -7.11
C LEU A 42 2.16 13.39 -8.31
N ALA A 43 1.14 13.78 -9.09
CA ALA A 43 1.30 14.70 -10.21
C ALA A 43 1.83 16.06 -9.78
N GLN A 44 1.34 16.62 -8.69
CA GLN A 44 1.83 17.88 -8.15
C GLN A 44 3.27 17.79 -7.61
N MET A 45 3.68 16.61 -7.14
CA MET A 45 5.02 16.40 -6.59
C MET A 45 6.09 16.32 -7.68
N VAL A 46 5.84 15.57 -8.76
CA VAL A 46 6.86 15.28 -9.78
C VAL A 46 6.50 15.77 -11.19
N ASP A 47 5.48 16.62 -11.30
CA ASP A 47 4.99 17.18 -12.57
C ASP A 47 4.62 16.07 -13.58
N LEU A 48 3.70 15.18 -13.17
CA LEU A 48 3.21 14.12 -14.06
C LEU A 48 2.35 14.68 -15.17
N THR A 49 2.56 14.20 -16.40
CA THR A 49 1.69 14.52 -17.52
C THR A 49 0.31 13.87 -17.38
N ASP A 50 -0.70 14.43 -18.04
CA ASP A 50 -2.06 13.85 -18.04
C ASP A 50 -2.07 12.39 -18.53
N GLU A 51 -1.19 12.05 -19.48
CA GLU A 51 -1.02 10.68 -19.98
C GLU A 51 -0.45 9.75 -18.92
N GLN A 52 0.61 10.18 -18.21
CA GLN A 52 1.19 9.43 -17.10
C GLN A 52 0.19 9.22 -15.96
N GLN A 53 -0.59 10.25 -15.62
CA GLN A 53 -1.63 10.15 -14.60
C GLN A 53 -2.72 9.14 -15.01
N ALA A 54 -3.19 9.20 -16.26
CA ALA A 54 -4.19 8.26 -16.76
C ALA A 54 -3.68 6.81 -16.75
N GLU A 55 -2.41 6.59 -17.11
CA GLU A 55 -1.79 5.27 -17.08
C GLU A 55 -1.66 4.73 -15.64
N ILE A 56 -1.24 5.58 -14.69
CA ILE A 56 -1.17 5.19 -13.27
C ILE A 56 -2.55 4.86 -12.71
N ARG A 57 -3.58 5.67 -13.01
CA ARG A 57 -4.97 5.40 -12.59
C ARG A 57 -5.45 4.05 -13.10
N ALA A 58 -5.25 3.77 -14.39
CA ALA A 58 -5.65 2.50 -14.99
C ALA A 58 -4.95 1.30 -14.31
N LEU A 59 -3.66 1.42 -13.97
CA LEU A 59 -2.93 0.38 -13.24
C LEU A 59 -3.47 0.15 -11.83
N LEU A 60 -3.85 1.23 -11.13
CA LEU A 60 -4.42 1.14 -9.79
C LEU A 60 -5.80 0.50 -9.81
N GLU A 61 -6.67 0.89 -10.74
CA GLU A 61 -8.00 0.31 -10.93
C GLU A 61 -7.95 -1.19 -11.27
N GLU A 62 -7.04 -1.59 -12.18
CA GLU A 62 -6.82 -3.01 -12.52
C GLU A 62 -6.44 -3.81 -11.27
N MET A 63 -5.51 -3.28 -10.49
CA MET A 63 -5.01 -3.98 -9.30
C MET A 63 -6.02 -4.00 -8.16
N GLU A 64 -6.81 -2.94 -7.97
CA GLU A 64 -7.83 -2.87 -6.92
C GLU A 64 -8.83 -4.02 -7.05
N GLY A 65 -9.34 -4.27 -8.26
CA GLY A 65 -10.25 -5.40 -8.52
C GLY A 65 -9.63 -6.77 -8.21
N ASP A 66 -8.36 -6.97 -8.58
CA ASP A 66 -7.63 -8.21 -8.28
C ASP A 66 -7.37 -8.40 -6.78
N ILE A 67 -7.05 -7.32 -6.07
CA ILE A 67 -6.81 -7.32 -4.63
C ILE A 67 -8.10 -7.63 -3.86
N GLU A 68 -9.21 -6.97 -4.19
CA GLU A 68 -10.50 -7.20 -3.52
C GLU A 68 -10.93 -8.67 -3.65
N SER A 69 -10.85 -9.24 -4.85
CA SER A 69 -11.19 -10.63 -5.08
C SER A 69 -10.33 -11.60 -4.25
N LYS A 70 -9.02 -11.37 -4.18
CA LYS A 70 -8.11 -12.22 -3.40
C LYS A 70 -8.28 -12.05 -1.90
N GLN A 71 -8.57 -10.83 -1.44
CA GLN A 71 -8.81 -10.56 -0.03
C GLN A 71 -10.09 -11.25 0.47
N ALA A 72 -11.14 -11.26 -0.35
CA ALA A 72 -12.35 -12.05 -0.06
C ALA A 72 -12.04 -13.55 0.06
N GLU A 73 -11.24 -14.11 -0.85
CA GLU A 73 -10.84 -15.52 -0.80
C GLU A 73 -9.99 -15.84 0.44
N ILE A 74 -9.08 -14.94 0.83
CA ILE A 74 -8.27 -15.05 2.06
C ILE A 74 -9.19 -15.11 3.29
N GLN A 75 -10.18 -14.22 3.38
CA GLN A 75 -11.13 -14.20 4.51
C GLN A 75 -11.94 -15.50 4.58
N GLU A 76 -12.41 -16.01 3.44
CA GLU A 76 -13.12 -17.29 3.39
C GLU A 76 -12.23 -18.46 3.86
N LEU A 77 -10.97 -18.50 3.42
CA LEU A 77 -10.02 -19.53 3.83
C LEU A 77 -9.69 -19.45 5.33
N GLN A 78 -9.55 -18.25 5.88
CA GLN A 78 -9.37 -18.06 7.33
C GLN A 78 -10.55 -18.62 8.11
N GLN A 79 -11.79 -18.32 7.68
CA GLN A 79 -13.00 -18.87 8.30
C GLN A 79 -13.07 -20.40 8.19
N LYS A 80 -12.68 -20.98 7.04
CA LYS A 80 -12.61 -22.44 6.87
C LYS A 80 -11.60 -23.07 7.83
N LEU A 81 -10.41 -22.47 7.95
CA LEU A 81 -9.37 -22.93 8.86
C LEU A 81 -9.82 -22.89 10.33
N GLU A 82 -10.51 -21.82 10.74
CA GLU A 82 -11.13 -21.74 12.07
C GLU A 82 -12.21 -22.82 12.26
N GLY A 83 -13.03 -23.07 11.24
CA GLY A 83 -14.07 -24.09 11.24
C GLY A 83 -13.54 -25.53 11.32
N HIS A 84 -12.26 -25.77 10.98
CA HIS A 84 -11.61 -27.07 11.15
C HIS A 84 -11.20 -27.37 12.61
N ILE A 85 -11.30 -26.39 13.53
CA ILE A 85 -11.00 -26.57 14.96
C ILE A 85 -12.16 -27.30 15.65
N ARG A 86 -12.23 -28.61 15.45
CA ARG A 86 -13.27 -29.50 15.97
C ARG A 86 -12.75 -30.92 16.19
N SER A 87 -13.51 -31.74 16.91
CA SER A 87 -13.10 -33.11 17.28
C SER A 87 -12.94 -34.06 16.10
N ASP A 88 -13.59 -33.76 14.97
CA ASP A 88 -13.60 -34.53 13.72
C ASP A 88 -12.76 -33.86 12.61
N PHE A 89 -11.68 -33.14 12.98
CA PHE A 89 -10.87 -32.41 12.02
C PHE A 89 -10.28 -33.30 10.92
N SER A 90 -10.07 -32.69 9.75
CA SER A 90 -9.41 -33.30 8.60
C SER A 90 -8.06 -32.63 8.36
N GLU A 91 -6.96 -33.35 8.58
CA GLU A 91 -5.62 -32.81 8.34
C GLU A 91 -5.40 -32.44 6.87
N SER A 92 -5.96 -33.22 5.93
CA SER A 92 -5.82 -32.92 4.50
C SER A 92 -6.47 -31.59 4.14
N ASP A 93 -7.63 -31.30 4.72
CA ASP A 93 -8.39 -30.08 4.41
C ASP A 93 -7.67 -28.87 5.01
N ILE A 94 -7.22 -28.97 6.27
CA ILE A 94 -6.40 -27.94 6.92
C ILE A 94 -5.14 -27.63 6.08
N ARG A 95 -4.42 -28.65 5.63
CA ARG A 95 -3.20 -28.46 4.82
C ARG A 95 -3.52 -27.86 3.45
N SER A 96 -4.61 -28.27 2.82
CA SER A 96 -5.07 -27.74 1.53
C SER A 96 -5.42 -26.25 1.64
N ASP A 97 -6.27 -25.90 2.60
CA ASP A 97 -6.72 -24.51 2.83
C ASP A 97 -5.54 -23.62 3.23
N SER A 98 -4.63 -24.12 4.08
CA SER A 98 -3.41 -23.39 4.46
C SER A 98 -2.46 -23.17 3.27
N LYS A 99 -2.33 -24.16 2.37
CA LYS A 99 -1.51 -24.01 1.15
C LYS A 99 -2.08 -22.91 0.26
N ARG A 100 -3.40 -22.92 0.04
CA ARG A 100 -4.08 -21.90 -0.77
C ARG A 100 -3.94 -20.51 -0.16
N LEU A 101 -4.07 -20.39 1.16
CA LEU A 101 -3.84 -19.13 1.88
C LEU A 101 -2.41 -18.60 1.67
N GLY A 102 -1.42 -19.48 1.73
CA GLY A 102 -0.02 -19.13 1.45
C GLY A 102 0.21 -18.66 0.01
N GLU A 103 -0.38 -19.36 -0.97
CA GLU A 103 -0.34 -18.98 -2.39
C GLU A 103 -0.93 -17.58 -2.62
N LEU A 104 -2.13 -17.32 -2.09
CA LEU A 104 -2.78 -16.01 -2.21
C LEU A 104 -1.97 -14.88 -1.58
N THR A 105 -1.35 -15.14 -0.42
CA THR A 105 -0.46 -14.15 0.23
C THR A 105 0.77 -13.86 -0.63
N GLY A 106 1.34 -14.89 -1.27
CA GLY A 106 2.46 -14.74 -2.20
C GLY A 106 2.05 -13.96 -3.46
N GLU A 107 0.90 -14.29 -4.06
CA GLU A 107 0.34 -13.56 -5.20
C GLU A 107 0.11 -12.09 -4.88
N MET A 108 -0.50 -11.78 -3.74
CA MET A 108 -0.70 -10.40 -3.25
C MET A 108 0.61 -9.63 -3.13
N THR A 109 1.64 -10.27 -2.58
CA THR A 109 2.98 -9.68 -2.46
C THR A 109 3.56 -9.39 -3.83
N ALA A 110 3.48 -10.35 -4.76
CA ALA A 110 3.98 -10.20 -6.11
C ALA A 110 3.24 -9.08 -6.87
N MET A 111 1.91 -9.00 -6.78
CA MET A 111 1.11 -7.94 -7.40
C MET A 111 1.51 -6.56 -6.89
N THR A 112 1.71 -6.41 -5.58
CA THR A 112 2.15 -5.15 -4.98
C THR A 112 3.49 -4.69 -5.55
N VAL A 113 4.48 -5.60 -5.61
CA VAL A 113 5.81 -5.30 -6.16
C VAL A 113 5.74 -5.01 -7.67
N LEU A 114 4.91 -5.75 -8.41
CA LEU A 114 4.72 -5.52 -9.84
C LEU A 114 4.08 -4.17 -10.13
N LEU A 115 3.08 -3.77 -9.36
CA LEU A 115 2.48 -2.45 -9.48
C LEU A 115 3.54 -1.37 -9.23
N GLN A 116 4.31 -1.47 -8.14
CA GLN A 116 5.38 -0.52 -7.83
C GLN A 116 6.35 -0.39 -9.01
N ALA A 117 6.80 -1.52 -9.57
CA ALA A 117 7.69 -1.53 -10.72
C ALA A 117 7.04 -0.95 -12.00
N LYS A 118 5.75 -1.19 -12.23
CA LYS A 118 5.02 -0.62 -13.38
C LYS A 118 4.90 0.90 -13.23
N VAL A 119 4.51 1.39 -12.06
CA VAL A 119 4.41 2.84 -11.78
C VAL A 119 5.76 3.53 -11.92
N GLU A 120 6.84 2.94 -11.41
CA GLU A 120 8.20 3.47 -11.62
C GLU A 120 8.52 3.64 -13.10
N ASN A 121 8.17 2.66 -13.94
CA ASN A 121 8.46 2.70 -15.38
C ASN A 121 7.68 3.78 -16.14
N ILE A 122 6.63 4.35 -15.55
CA ILE A 122 5.90 5.49 -16.13
C ILE A 122 6.68 6.79 -15.93
N PHE A 123 7.42 6.92 -14.82
CA PHE A 123 8.21 8.12 -14.53
C PHE A 123 9.47 8.20 -15.39
N THR A 124 9.84 9.43 -15.77
CA THR A 124 11.18 9.71 -16.32
C THR A 124 12.24 9.66 -15.22
N GLU A 125 13.52 9.61 -15.60
CA GLU A 125 14.62 9.63 -14.63
C GLU A 125 14.59 10.92 -13.80
N GLU A 126 14.34 12.06 -14.44
CA GLU A 126 14.23 13.36 -13.76
C GLU A 126 13.08 13.38 -12.76
N GLN A 127 11.93 12.79 -13.10
CA GLN A 127 10.79 12.68 -12.18
C GLN A 127 11.09 11.78 -10.97
N ARG A 128 11.89 10.73 -11.16
CA ARG A 128 12.35 9.86 -10.05
C ARG A 128 13.31 10.59 -9.12
N GLU A 129 14.24 11.35 -9.67
CA GLU A 129 15.16 12.19 -8.89
C GLU A 129 14.39 13.26 -8.09
N MET A 130 13.42 13.94 -8.72
CA MET A 130 12.56 14.91 -8.03
C MET A 130 11.79 14.29 -6.87
N LEU A 131 11.23 13.09 -7.08
CA LEU A 131 10.53 12.35 -6.02
C LEU A 131 11.46 12.04 -4.85
N GLU A 132 12.68 11.55 -5.15
CA GLU A 132 13.67 11.21 -4.14
C GLU A 132 14.08 12.43 -3.31
N GLU A 133 14.35 13.56 -3.97
CA GLU A 133 14.70 14.82 -3.30
C GLU A 133 13.59 15.29 -2.36
N GLN A 134 12.33 15.25 -2.82
CA GLN A 134 11.18 15.64 -1.98
C GLN A 134 11.02 14.72 -0.76
N MET A 135 11.17 13.41 -0.95
CA MET A 135 11.10 12.45 0.16
C MET A 135 12.20 12.69 1.20
N GLN A 136 13.43 12.96 0.75
CA GLN A 136 14.55 13.28 1.65
C GLN A 136 14.28 14.56 2.44
N GLN A 137 13.76 15.61 1.79
CA GLN A 137 13.41 16.86 2.46
C GLN A 137 12.31 16.65 3.50
N GLN A 138 11.25 15.92 3.16
CA GLN A 138 10.16 15.62 4.09
C GLN A 138 10.65 14.80 5.29
N GLN A 139 11.51 13.81 5.05
CA GLN A 139 12.10 13.00 6.12
C GLN A 139 12.93 13.85 7.08
N GLN A 140 13.75 14.77 6.57
CA GLN A 140 14.54 15.68 7.40
C GLN A 140 13.66 16.61 8.24
N GLN A 141 12.57 17.14 7.67
CA GLN A 141 11.61 17.98 8.41
C GLN A 141 10.94 17.19 9.54
N MET A 142 10.52 15.96 9.28
CA MET A 142 9.92 15.07 10.28
C MET A 142 10.89 14.79 11.43
N GLN A 143 12.16 14.52 11.12
CA GLN A 143 13.20 14.31 12.13
C GLN A 143 13.41 15.56 13.00
N GLN A 144 13.43 16.76 12.39
CA GLN A 144 13.55 18.02 13.14
C GLN A 144 12.35 18.26 14.06
N MET A 145 11.12 18.03 13.58
CA MET A 145 9.92 18.15 14.41
C MET A 145 9.95 17.19 15.59
N GLN A 146 10.34 15.93 15.38
CA GLN A 146 10.47 14.95 16.45
C GLN A 146 11.50 15.37 17.51
N GLN A 147 12.64 15.94 17.08
CA GLN A 147 13.65 16.45 18.02
C GLN A 147 13.15 17.66 18.82
N MET A 148 12.36 18.55 18.21
CA MET A 148 11.75 19.68 18.93
C MET A 148 10.67 19.22 19.91
N GLN A 149 9.87 18.22 19.55
CA GLN A 149 8.80 17.70 20.42
C GLN A 149 9.37 16.95 21.64
N GLN A 150 10.49 16.24 21.46
CA GLN A 150 11.23 15.62 22.57
C GLN A 150 11.89 16.64 23.51
N GLN A 151 12.31 17.80 23.00
CA GLN A 151 12.90 18.88 23.81
C GLN A 151 11.84 19.80 24.45
N GLY A 152 10.68 19.96 23.83
CA GLY A 152 9.59 20.83 24.30
C GLY A 152 8.57 20.17 25.22
N GLY A 153 8.47 18.83 25.24
CA GLY A 153 7.58 18.07 26.13
C GLY A 153 8.15 17.76 27.52
N GLY A 154 9.32 18.31 27.85
CA GLY A 154 10.05 18.07 29.11
C GLY A 154 10.01 19.22 30.13
N MET A 155 9.07 20.16 30.02
CA MET A 155 8.81 21.19 31.05
C MET A 155 7.50 20.94 31.79
#